data_AF-A0A351TRQ1-F1
#
_entry.id   AF-A0A351TRQ1-F1
#
_cell.length_a   1.000
_cell.length_b   1.000
_cell.length_c   1.000
_cell.angle_alpha   90.00
_cell.angle_beta   90.00
_cell.angle_gamma   90.00
#
_symmetry.space_group_name_H-M   'P 1'
#
loop_
_entity.id
_entity.type
_entity.pdbx_description
1 polymer ?
#
loop_
_entity_poly.entity_id
_entity_poly.type
_entity_poly.pdbx_seq_one_letter_code
_entity_poly.pdbx_strand_id
1 'polypeptide(L)'
;MSWKKNTFSYLMWMIYTLITGTALVSLGSALCVDAGIAAWWGIPAAALYVGIVGGIVFLLQKTAVSRLKFAEKNRILLLVAEFVLVSSLLILGVVLRISGMGEMQGNSVYEEVQGSPAYFELAQVAVGRQVPQVVHGAVYMYLQLLHGTFLLFGNRYMAGIWLQAGLQIVASLVFYFAVRKLSGTVSALVTFFFCMCSRYMIQRSLVLSPGMLYFLLLAIAAVLVLWSSGSKLRLPAMVFIGLVAAVCCYMDIGGVLLLVLAAALVFSQQAGKTAGVKRLAAMGLCLLSAVCGLLFLFGADAFLTGKNFWKVAGAWLELYRPEGFRLPYVLENAGASWEGLTVFGLMAFGIFGFWYDRKRDRHLPYAAAACIIIMGCCLGIYTEELPGFYALYLMFAMLAGVSMEQCICRKELPAETLDYPAENPEETTQDSSLVAFIAVPEEVEERSDCSTESEKEEEKIIHYLENPLPLPKKHVKRVLDYSIHVSGEDDFDFPVAENDDFDV
;
A
#
# COMPACT_ATOMS: atom_id res chain seq x y z
N MET A 1 -2.16 -4.76 3.77
CA MET A 1 -1.86 -5.80 2.78
C MET A 1 -1.00 -6.86 3.45
N SER A 2 -1.31 -8.15 3.28
CA SER A 2 -0.54 -9.24 3.91
C SER A 2 -0.50 -10.49 3.03
N TRP A 3 0.62 -11.19 3.05
CA TRP A 3 0.92 -12.36 2.24
C TRP A 3 1.12 -13.59 3.13
N LYS A 4 0.99 -14.80 2.58
CA LYS A 4 1.41 -16.01 3.29
C LYS A 4 2.94 -16.09 3.21
N LYS A 5 3.60 -16.39 4.34
CA LYS A 5 5.05 -16.58 4.35
C LYS A 5 5.44 -17.80 3.51
N ASN A 6 6.32 -17.56 2.56
CA ASN A 6 6.91 -18.57 1.69
C ASN A 6 8.45 -18.47 1.77
N THR A 7 9.18 -19.38 1.13
CA THR A 7 10.66 -19.33 1.05
C THR A 7 11.17 -17.97 0.55
N PHE A 8 10.47 -17.37 -0.40
CA PHE A 8 10.77 -16.04 -0.92
C PHE A 8 10.65 -14.92 0.13
N SER A 9 9.73 -15.04 1.11
CA SER A 9 9.63 -14.10 2.23
C SER A 9 10.88 -14.12 3.11
N TYR A 10 11.47 -15.28 3.35
CA TYR A 10 12.71 -15.38 4.12
C TYR A 10 13.91 -14.80 3.37
N LEU A 11 13.98 -15.02 2.05
CA LEU A 11 14.99 -14.40 1.19
C LEU A 11 14.88 -12.87 1.22
N MET A 12 13.68 -12.33 1.02
CA MET A 12 13.44 -10.88 1.04
C MET A 12 13.67 -10.28 2.43
N TRP A 13 13.34 -10.99 3.50
CA TRP A 13 13.70 -10.58 4.86
C TRP A 13 15.23 -10.51 5.03
N MET A 14 15.99 -11.50 4.55
CA MET A 14 17.45 -11.48 4.62
C MET A 14 18.06 -10.32 3.81
N ILE A 15 17.54 -10.03 2.62
CA ILE A 15 17.94 -8.85 1.84
C ILE A 15 17.61 -7.57 2.61
N TYR A 16 16.43 -7.48 3.20
CA TYR A 16 16.00 -6.34 4.00
C TYR A 16 16.88 -6.10 5.23
N THR A 17 17.24 -7.17 5.96
CA THR A 17 18.14 -7.06 7.11
C THR A 17 19.55 -6.66 6.70
N LEU A 18 20.03 -7.18 5.56
CA LEU A 18 21.31 -6.78 4.99
C LEU A 18 21.32 -5.29 4.65
N ILE A 19 20.33 -4.80 3.89
CA ILE A 19 20.23 -3.37 3.52
C ILE A 19 20.14 -2.48 4.76
N THR A 20 19.29 -2.82 5.71
CA THR A 20 19.09 -2.02 6.94
C THR A 20 20.36 -2.04 7.80
N GLY A 21 20.97 -3.21 7.96
CA GLY A 21 22.19 -3.39 8.75
C GLY A 21 23.40 -2.67 8.15
N THR A 22 23.63 -2.81 6.84
CA THR A 22 24.73 -2.10 6.15
C THR A 22 24.53 -0.60 6.18
N ALA A 23 23.30 -0.11 5.98
CA ALA A 23 22.98 1.31 6.09
C ALA A 23 23.26 1.85 7.50
N LEU A 24 22.78 1.16 8.55
CA LEU A 24 23.04 1.57 9.94
C LEU A 24 24.53 1.57 10.30
N VAL A 25 25.28 0.56 9.85
CA VAL A 25 26.74 0.51 10.06
C VAL A 25 27.42 1.66 9.31
N SER A 26 27.07 1.90 8.04
CA SER A 26 27.66 2.99 7.26
C SER A 26 27.38 4.38 7.85
N LEU A 27 26.15 4.61 8.31
CA LEU A 27 25.75 5.88 8.94
C LEU A 27 26.38 6.04 10.31
N GLY A 28 26.43 4.97 11.11
CA GLY A 28 27.13 4.95 12.39
C GLY A 28 28.63 5.23 12.23
N SER A 29 29.27 4.61 11.24
CA SER A 29 30.67 4.85 10.91
C SER A 29 30.92 6.29 10.45
N ALA A 30 30.03 6.86 9.62
CA ALA A 30 30.13 8.26 9.20
C ALA A 30 30.03 9.22 10.40
N LEU A 31 29.06 9.00 11.29
CA LEU A 31 28.90 9.80 12.52
C LEU A 31 30.10 9.67 13.47
N CYS A 32 30.72 8.48 13.56
CA CYS A 32 31.94 8.30 14.34
C CYS A 32 33.10 9.13 13.75
N VAL A 33 33.27 9.11 12.42
CA VAL A 33 34.31 9.89 11.75
C VAL A 33 34.08 11.39 11.95
N ASP A 34 32.84 11.86 11.82
CA ASP A 34 32.47 13.27 12.07
C ASP A 34 32.76 13.69 13.53
N ALA A 35 32.65 12.75 14.48
CA ALA A 35 32.98 12.96 15.89
C ALA A 35 34.49 12.78 16.21
N GLY A 36 35.34 12.51 15.22
CA GLY A 36 36.78 12.27 15.42
C GLY A 36 37.13 10.89 16.00
N ILE A 37 36.19 9.94 15.98
CA ILE A 37 36.33 8.56 16.45
C ILE A 37 36.62 7.64 15.27
N ALA A 38 37.38 6.56 15.49
CA ALA A 38 37.66 5.58 14.43
C ALA A 38 36.38 4.93 13.86
N ALA A 39 36.28 4.85 12.53
CA ALA A 39 35.07 4.41 11.80
C ALA A 39 34.54 3.02 12.21
N TRP A 40 35.40 2.12 12.68
CA TRP A 40 34.99 0.77 13.09
C TRP A 40 34.06 0.76 14.32
N TRP A 41 34.02 1.85 15.11
CA TRP A 41 33.03 2.04 16.18
C TRP A 41 31.58 2.13 15.69
N GLY A 42 31.35 2.36 14.39
CA GLY A 42 30.03 2.27 13.79
C GLY A 42 29.40 0.88 13.91
N ILE A 43 30.20 -0.19 13.89
CA ILE A 43 29.73 -1.58 14.03
C ILE A 43 29.12 -1.84 15.42
N PRO A 44 29.85 -1.65 16.54
CA PRO A 44 29.27 -1.85 17.86
C PRO A 44 28.13 -0.86 18.15
N ALA A 45 28.17 0.36 17.61
CA ALA A 45 27.06 1.32 17.75
C ALA A 45 25.77 0.81 17.07
N ALA A 46 25.88 0.30 15.84
CA ALA A 46 24.75 -0.29 15.14
C ALA A 46 24.23 -1.56 15.84
N ALA A 47 25.12 -2.42 16.34
CA ALA A 47 24.75 -3.61 17.09
C ALA A 47 24.01 -3.26 18.39
N LEU A 48 24.50 -2.27 19.14
CA LEU A 48 23.82 -1.76 20.33
C LEU A 48 22.44 -1.20 20.00
N TYR A 49 22.32 -0.41 18.93
CA TYR A 49 21.04 0.14 18.47
C TYR A 49 20.03 -0.97 18.14
N VAL A 50 20.44 -1.98 17.36
CA VAL A 50 19.58 -3.13 17.03
C VAL A 50 19.18 -3.91 18.28
N GLY A 51 20.07 -4.05 19.26
CA GLY A 51 19.78 -4.63 20.57
C GLY A 51 18.71 -3.85 21.35
N ILE A 52 18.82 -2.52 21.38
CA ILE A 52 17.83 -1.62 22.01
C ILE A 52 16.48 -1.76 21.31
N VAL A 53 16.44 -1.73 19.98
CA VAL A 53 15.22 -1.92 19.20
C VAL A 53 14.59 -3.28 19.51
N GLY A 54 15.38 -4.35 19.59
CA GLY A 54 14.90 -5.68 20.00
C GLY A 54 14.27 -5.68 21.39
N GLY A 55 14.89 -4.99 22.36
CA GLY A 55 14.35 -4.79 23.71
C GLY A 55 13.03 -4.02 23.71
N ILE A 56 12.92 -2.95 22.94
CA ILE A 56 11.68 -2.17 22.79
C ILE A 56 10.58 -3.04 22.17
N VAL A 57 10.87 -3.78 21.11
CA VAL A 57 9.91 -4.69 20.46
C VAL A 57 9.43 -5.76 21.44
N PHE A 58 10.31 -6.31 22.27
CA PHE A 58 9.93 -7.25 23.33
C PHE A 58 8.97 -6.64 24.36
N LEU A 59 9.21 -5.39 24.80
CA LEU A 59 8.30 -4.68 25.71
C LEU A 59 6.95 -4.36 25.05
N LEU A 60 6.97 -3.98 23.77
CA LEU A 60 5.77 -3.79 22.97
C LEU A 60 4.99 -5.10 22.84
N GLN A 61 5.65 -6.24 22.71
CA GLN A 61 5.00 -7.54 22.68
C GLN A 61 4.31 -7.84 24.02
N LYS A 62 5.00 -7.63 25.15
CA LYS A 62 4.45 -7.91 26.49
C LYS A 62 3.16 -7.12 26.76
N THR A 63 3.05 -5.90 26.23
CA THR A 63 1.91 -5.00 26.45
C THR A 63 0.86 -5.04 25.34
N ALA A 64 0.99 -5.91 24.33
CA ALA A 64 0.15 -5.92 23.14
C ALA A 64 -1.35 -6.17 23.42
N VAL A 65 -1.68 -7.09 24.33
CA VAL A 65 -3.07 -7.41 24.68
C VAL A 65 -3.77 -6.22 25.34
N SER A 66 -3.06 -5.53 26.24
CA SER A 66 -3.58 -4.33 26.91
C SER A 66 -3.85 -3.20 25.91
N ARG A 67 -2.91 -2.95 24.99
CA ARG A 67 -3.06 -1.93 23.94
C ARG A 67 -4.24 -2.22 23.01
N LEU A 68 -4.47 -3.49 22.67
CA LEU A 68 -5.62 -3.88 21.85
C LEU A 68 -6.94 -3.54 22.52
N LYS A 69 -7.11 -3.96 23.78
CA LYS A 69 -8.32 -3.65 24.58
C LYS A 69 -8.52 -2.14 24.72
N PHE A 70 -7.44 -1.39 24.94
CA PHE A 70 -7.48 0.06 25.00
C PHE A 70 -7.90 0.68 23.65
N ALA A 71 -7.34 0.20 22.53
CA ALA A 71 -7.63 0.72 21.21
C ALA A 71 -9.08 0.47 20.77
N GLU A 72 -9.63 -0.68 21.16
CA GLU A 72 -11.03 -1.02 20.90
C GLU A 72 -11.98 -0.15 21.72
N LYS A 73 -11.70 0.00 23.03
CA LYS A 73 -12.50 0.86 23.93
C LYS A 73 -12.46 2.34 23.52
N ASN A 74 -11.31 2.82 23.06
CA ASN A 74 -11.05 4.24 22.81
C ASN A 74 -10.89 4.57 21.31
N ARG A 75 -11.57 3.84 20.44
CA ARG A 75 -11.45 4.00 18.98
C ARG A 75 -11.70 5.44 18.50
N ILE A 76 -12.71 6.10 19.04
CA ILE A 76 -13.04 7.50 18.69
C ILE A 76 -11.89 8.43 19.09
N LEU A 77 -11.34 8.27 20.29
CA LEU A 77 -10.21 9.06 20.77
C LEU A 77 -8.98 8.88 19.87
N LEU A 78 -8.69 7.65 19.43
CA LEU A 78 -7.58 7.38 18.51
C LEU A 78 -7.79 8.00 17.13
N LEU A 79 -9.02 8.02 16.62
CA LEU A 79 -9.35 8.69 15.35
C LEU A 79 -9.20 10.22 15.45
N VAL A 80 -9.63 10.81 16.57
CA VAL A 80 -9.43 12.24 16.84
C VAL A 80 -7.94 12.56 16.97
N ALA A 81 -7.19 11.74 17.70
CA ALA A 81 -5.74 11.91 17.83
C ALA A 81 -5.03 11.80 16.48
N GLU A 82 -5.43 10.84 15.63
CA GLU A 82 -4.93 10.71 14.27
C GLU A 82 -5.21 11.98 13.44
N PHE A 83 -6.44 12.50 13.47
CA PHE A 83 -6.80 13.72 12.73
C PHE A 83 -6.00 14.94 13.20
N VAL A 84 -5.86 15.11 14.52
CA VAL A 84 -5.07 16.19 15.12
C VAL A 84 -3.60 16.08 14.71
N LEU A 85 -3.04 14.87 14.71
CA LEU A 85 -1.65 14.63 14.35
C LEU A 85 -1.39 14.84 12.85
N VAL A 86 -2.30 14.41 11.97
CA VAL A 86 -2.19 14.71 10.53
C VAL A 86 -2.29 16.20 10.28
N SER A 87 -3.22 16.88 10.94
CA SER A 87 -3.40 18.33 10.79
C SER A 87 -2.19 19.11 11.30
N SER A 88 -1.62 18.72 12.45
CA SER A 88 -0.42 19.37 12.99
C SER A 88 0.80 19.15 12.11
N LEU A 89 0.99 17.94 11.57
CA LEU A 89 2.07 17.65 10.62
C LEU A 89 1.90 18.43 9.31
N LEU A 90 0.67 18.61 8.83
CA LEU A 90 0.41 19.39 7.63
C LEU A 90 0.75 20.87 7.86
N ILE A 91 0.30 21.45 8.97
CA ILE A 91 0.63 22.83 9.34
C ILE A 91 2.15 22.99 9.49
N LEU A 92 2.80 22.07 10.21
CA LEU A 92 4.25 22.08 10.37
C LEU A 92 4.96 21.99 9.01
N GLY A 93 4.52 21.10 8.13
CA GLY A 93 5.07 20.96 6.79
C GLY A 93 4.95 22.24 5.95
N VAL A 94 3.80 22.92 6.02
CA VAL A 94 3.59 24.22 5.36
C VAL A 94 4.54 25.27 5.93
N VAL A 95 4.63 25.40 7.26
CA VAL A 95 5.52 26.36 7.93
C VAL A 95 6.97 26.12 7.55
N LEU A 96 7.45 24.86 7.57
CA LEU A 96 8.82 24.52 7.21
C LEU A 96 9.16 24.90 5.76
N ARG A 97 8.20 24.79 4.83
CA ARG A 97 8.40 25.21 3.43
C ARG A 97 8.43 26.72 3.29
N ILE A 98 7.56 27.44 4.00
CA ILE A 98 7.58 28.91 4.04
C ILE A 98 8.90 29.42 4.63
N SER A 99 9.37 28.83 5.74
CA SER A 99 10.67 29.14 6.32
C SER A 99 11.81 28.87 5.34
N GLY A 100 11.79 27.73 4.65
CA GLY A 100 12.78 27.40 3.63
C GLY A 100 12.79 28.40 2.45
N MET A 101 11.62 28.91 2.03
CA MET A 101 11.56 29.98 1.02
C MET A 101 12.17 31.30 1.53
N GLY A 102 11.96 31.64 2.80
CA GLY A 102 12.55 32.84 3.42
C GLY A 102 14.07 32.78 3.49
N GLU A 103 14.63 31.61 3.82
CA GLU A 103 16.08 31.38 3.81
C GLU A 103 16.68 31.54 2.41
N MET A 104 15.98 31.09 1.36
CA MET A 104 16.41 31.26 -0.03
C MET A 104 16.44 32.72 -0.49
N GLN A 105 15.56 33.57 0.06
CA GLN A 105 15.50 34.99 -0.31
C GLN A 105 16.55 35.84 0.42
N GLY A 106 17.04 35.39 1.59
CA GLY A 106 17.97 36.14 2.43
C GLY A 106 19.47 35.92 2.12
N ASN A 107 19.85 34.78 1.54
CA ASN A 107 21.25 34.47 1.25
C ASN A 107 21.61 34.67 -0.23
N SER A 108 22.40 35.70 -0.52
CA SER A 108 22.97 36.02 -1.85
C SER A 108 24.07 35.05 -2.33
N VAL A 109 24.18 33.85 -1.75
CA VAL A 109 25.32 32.92 -1.91
C VAL A 109 24.90 31.58 -2.56
N TYR A 110 23.63 31.39 -2.91
CA TYR A 110 23.10 30.11 -3.40
C TYR A 110 22.83 30.06 -4.92
N GLU A 111 23.66 30.72 -5.71
CA GLU A 111 23.60 30.69 -7.19
C GLU A 111 24.07 29.33 -7.77
N GLU A 112 24.77 28.49 -6.99
CA GLU A 112 25.27 27.17 -7.43
C GLU A 112 24.34 25.98 -7.15
N VAL A 113 23.36 26.11 -6.23
CA VAL A 113 22.38 25.05 -5.87
C VAL A 113 21.02 25.28 -6.56
N GLN A 114 21.01 26.13 -7.59
CA GLN A 114 19.93 26.14 -8.56
C GLN A 114 20.05 24.87 -9.39
N GLY A 115 19.20 23.88 -9.10
CA GLY A 115 18.72 23.00 -10.16
C GLY A 115 18.35 23.90 -11.34
N SER A 116 18.94 23.59 -12.49
CA SER A 116 19.13 24.53 -13.60
C SER A 116 17.99 25.58 -13.74
N PRO A 117 18.27 26.89 -13.81
CA PRO A 117 17.27 27.91 -14.14
C PRO A 117 16.57 27.64 -15.49
N ALA A 118 17.05 26.63 -16.23
CA ALA A 118 16.44 26.06 -17.42
C ALA A 118 14.92 25.90 -17.29
N TYR A 119 14.37 25.31 -16.23
CA TYR A 119 12.91 25.12 -16.16
C TYR A 119 12.12 26.42 -16.13
N PHE A 120 12.61 27.43 -15.40
CA PHE A 120 12.03 28.75 -15.38
C PHE A 120 12.15 29.42 -16.76
N GLU A 121 13.35 29.38 -17.36
CA GLU A 121 13.61 29.99 -18.66
C GLU A 121 12.86 29.32 -19.81
N LEU A 122 12.63 28.01 -19.74
CA LEU A 122 11.91 27.24 -20.75
C LEU A 122 10.40 27.48 -20.66
N ALA A 123 9.86 27.72 -19.46
CA ALA A 123 8.43 27.96 -19.25
C ALA A 123 8.04 29.44 -19.29
N GLN A 124 8.99 30.39 -19.22
CA GLN A 124 8.68 31.82 -19.21
C GLN A 124 7.83 32.25 -20.42
N VAL A 125 6.88 33.14 -20.17
CA VAL A 125 6.00 33.68 -21.21
C VAL A 125 6.74 34.82 -21.89
N ALA A 126 7.18 34.59 -23.12
CA ALA A 126 7.83 35.60 -23.96
C ALA A 126 7.25 35.57 -25.38
N VAL A 127 7.25 36.71 -26.06
CA VAL A 127 6.70 36.84 -27.42
C VAL A 127 7.45 35.89 -28.37
N GLY A 128 6.70 35.02 -29.04
CA GLY A 128 7.25 34.06 -30.01
C GLY A 128 7.90 32.81 -29.40
N ARG A 129 7.96 32.67 -28.07
CA ARG A 129 8.51 31.48 -27.40
C ARG A 129 7.40 30.49 -27.08
N GLN A 130 7.47 29.30 -27.68
CA GLN A 130 6.59 28.18 -27.34
C GLN A 130 7.31 27.21 -26.39
N VAL A 131 6.54 26.52 -25.55
CA VAL A 131 7.06 25.47 -24.67
C VAL A 131 7.69 24.37 -25.54
N PRO A 132 8.97 23.99 -25.31
CA PRO A 132 9.63 22.98 -26.13
C PRO A 132 8.89 21.64 -26.02
N GLN A 133 8.75 20.96 -27.16
CA GLN A 133 8.25 19.58 -27.16
C GLN A 133 9.38 18.65 -26.70
N VAL A 134 9.22 18.11 -25.49
CA VAL A 134 10.17 17.15 -24.89
C VAL A 134 9.55 15.76 -24.95
N VAL A 135 10.36 14.74 -25.24
CA VAL A 135 9.91 13.32 -25.32
C VAL A 135 9.47 12.80 -23.95
N HIS A 136 10.09 13.30 -22.88
CA HIS A 136 9.79 12.92 -21.51
C HIS A 136 8.44 13.52 -21.06
N GLY A 137 7.43 12.66 -20.89
CA GLY A 137 6.03 13.08 -20.69
C GLY A 137 5.81 13.92 -19.42
N ALA A 138 6.40 13.52 -18.29
CA ALA A 138 6.28 14.27 -17.03
C ALA A 138 6.88 15.70 -17.11
N VAL A 139 8.02 15.84 -17.81
CA VAL A 139 8.72 17.12 -18.04
C VAL A 139 7.86 18.01 -18.91
N TYR A 140 7.30 17.47 -19.99
CA TYR A 140 6.45 18.24 -20.89
C TYR A 140 5.19 18.77 -20.20
N MET A 141 4.47 17.92 -19.45
CA MET A 141 3.30 18.38 -18.68
C MET A 141 3.66 19.37 -17.57
N TYR A 142 4.81 19.17 -16.91
CA TYR A 142 5.29 20.11 -15.91
C TYR A 142 5.59 21.49 -16.49
N LEU A 143 6.27 21.55 -17.65
CA LEU A 143 6.54 22.81 -18.34
C LEU A 143 5.25 23.51 -18.76
N GLN A 144 4.24 22.77 -19.24
CA GLN A 144 2.93 23.35 -19.56
C GLN A 144 2.22 23.92 -18.33
N LEU A 145 2.23 23.20 -17.21
CA LEU A 145 1.64 23.64 -15.95
C LEU A 145 2.35 24.90 -15.42
N LEU A 146 3.68 24.93 -15.53
CA LEU A 146 4.51 26.06 -15.11
C LEU A 146 4.27 27.28 -16.00
N HIS A 147 4.21 27.09 -17.32
CA HIS A 147 3.86 28.14 -18.28
C HIS A 147 2.46 28.71 -17.99
N GLY A 148 1.47 27.85 -17.74
CA GLY A 148 0.14 28.26 -17.32
C GLY A 148 0.14 29.08 -16.03
N THR A 149 0.99 28.72 -15.07
CA THR A 149 1.17 29.48 -13.83
C THR A 149 1.77 30.86 -14.08
N PHE A 150 2.76 30.97 -14.98
CA PHE A 150 3.36 32.25 -15.35
C PHE A 150 2.43 33.13 -16.19
N LEU A 151 1.50 32.54 -16.95
CA LEU A 151 0.43 33.29 -17.61
C LEU A 151 -0.51 33.96 -16.58
N LEU A 152 -0.78 33.30 -15.45
CA LEU A 152 -1.70 33.79 -14.42
C LEU A 152 -1.05 34.79 -13.44
N PHE A 153 0.17 34.48 -12.98
CA PHE A 153 0.85 35.25 -11.91
C PHE A 153 2.01 36.12 -12.42
N GLY A 154 2.26 36.10 -13.73
CA GLY A 154 3.42 36.70 -14.37
C GLY A 154 4.67 35.83 -14.27
N ASN A 155 5.72 36.21 -14.99
CA ASN A 155 7.04 35.54 -15.00
C ASN A 155 7.80 35.75 -13.69
N ARG A 156 7.29 35.21 -12.58
CA ARG A 156 7.90 35.27 -11.25
C ARG A 156 8.38 33.89 -10.83
N TYR A 157 9.68 33.74 -10.58
CA TYR A 157 10.29 32.48 -10.15
C TYR A 157 9.61 31.91 -8.89
N MET A 158 9.29 32.78 -7.92
CA MET A 158 8.57 32.41 -6.70
C MET A 158 7.20 31.77 -6.96
N ALA A 159 6.50 32.12 -8.04
CA ALA A 159 5.22 31.48 -8.36
C ALA A 159 5.41 29.99 -8.69
N GLY A 160 6.51 29.63 -9.36
CA GLY A 160 6.89 28.24 -9.62
C GLY A 160 7.23 27.47 -8.35
N ILE A 161 7.94 28.11 -7.41
CA ILE A 161 8.25 27.51 -6.11
C ILE A 161 6.99 27.25 -5.28
N TRP A 162 6.06 28.21 -5.25
CA TRP A 162 4.76 28.03 -4.59
C TRP A 162 3.92 26.92 -5.23
N LEU A 163 3.86 26.87 -6.55
CA LEU A 163 3.21 25.79 -7.29
C LEU A 163 3.80 24.43 -6.87
N GLN A 164 5.13 24.33 -6.82
CA GLN A 164 5.81 23.08 -6.52
C GLN A 164 5.61 22.62 -5.06
N ALA A 165 5.73 23.53 -4.11
CA ALA A 165 5.44 23.25 -2.71
C ALA A 165 3.98 22.79 -2.54
N GLY A 166 3.05 23.45 -3.24
CA GLY A 166 1.64 23.05 -3.28
C GLY A 166 1.42 21.65 -3.84
N LEU A 167 2.00 21.35 -5.01
CA LEU A 167 1.93 20.03 -5.65
C LEU A 167 2.42 18.93 -4.71
N GLN A 168 3.55 19.15 -4.03
CA GLN A 168 4.09 18.18 -3.09
C GLN A 168 3.19 17.99 -1.87
N ILE A 169 2.67 19.06 -1.25
CA ILE A 169 1.80 18.94 -0.07
C ILE A 169 0.54 18.14 -0.42
N VAL A 170 -0.08 18.45 -1.56
CA VAL A 170 -1.25 17.71 -2.05
C VAL A 170 -0.88 16.25 -2.34
N ALA A 171 0.27 16.00 -2.99
CA ALA A 171 0.74 14.66 -3.28
C ALA A 171 0.95 13.84 -2.01
N SER A 172 1.60 14.41 -0.99
CA SER A 172 1.82 13.75 0.30
C SER A 172 0.52 13.47 1.04
N LEU A 173 -0.49 14.35 0.95
CA LEU A 173 -1.80 14.12 1.56
C LEU A 173 -2.55 12.98 0.87
N VAL A 174 -2.58 12.96 -0.47
CA VAL A 174 -3.16 11.86 -1.26
C VAL A 174 -2.43 10.54 -0.97
N PHE A 175 -1.10 10.60 -0.91
CA PHE A 175 -0.25 9.46 -0.61
C PHE A 175 -0.49 8.92 0.81
N TYR A 176 -0.72 9.77 1.81
CA TYR A 176 -1.12 9.35 3.15
C TYR A 176 -2.36 8.46 3.13
N PHE A 177 -3.41 8.80 2.36
CA PHE A 177 -4.59 7.96 2.23
C PHE A 177 -4.30 6.62 1.54
N ALA A 178 -3.43 6.62 0.52
CA ALA A 178 -2.99 5.39 -0.13
C ALA A 178 -2.27 4.46 0.86
N VAL A 179 -1.30 4.98 1.62
CA VAL A 179 -0.54 4.23 2.62
C VAL A 179 -1.44 3.78 3.77
N ARG A 180 -2.39 4.62 4.22
CA ARG A 180 -3.35 4.28 5.28
C ARG A 180 -4.21 3.08 4.89
N LYS A 181 -4.68 3.04 3.65
CA LYS A 181 -5.44 1.91 3.12
C LYS A 181 -4.59 0.66 2.93
N LEU A 182 -3.34 0.82 2.52
CA LEU A 182 -2.41 -0.28 2.26
C LEU A 182 -1.86 -0.94 3.52
N SER A 183 -1.27 -0.15 4.41
CA SER A 183 -0.44 -0.61 5.52
C SER A 183 -1.08 -0.38 6.88
N GLY A 184 -1.95 0.61 7.01
CA GLY A 184 -2.59 1.02 8.26
C GLY A 184 -2.22 2.44 8.69
N THR A 185 -2.78 2.87 9.82
CA THR A 185 -2.70 4.25 10.30
C THR A 185 -1.29 4.63 10.75
N VAL A 186 -0.61 3.80 11.55
CA VAL A 186 0.73 4.10 12.06
C VAL A 186 1.72 4.24 10.92
N SER A 187 1.67 3.33 9.95
CA SER A 187 2.50 3.38 8.75
C SER A 187 2.26 4.66 7.98
N ALA A 188 1.01 5.07 7.80
CA ALA A 188 0.67 6.29 7.08
C ALA A 188 1.17 7.54 7.81
N LEU A 189 1.04 7.60 9.14
CA LEU A 189 1.52 8.73 9.94
C LEU A 189 3.05 8.85 9.89
N VAL A 190 3.78 7.74 9.99
CA VAL A 190 5.25 7.74 9.88
C VAL A 190 5.70 8.20 8.49
N THR A 191 5.09 7.66 7.42
CA THR A 191 5.43 8.08 6.05
C THR A 191 5.07 9.55 5.81
N PHE A 192 3.93 10.01 6.33
CA PHE A 192 3.49 11.41 6.20
C PHE A 192 4.39 12.36 7.00
N PHE A 193 4.86 11.95 8.18
CA PHE A 193 5.87 12.69 8.94
C PHE A 193 7.14 12.93 8.11
N PHE A 194 7.70 11.88 7.47
CA PHE A 194 8.86 12.08 6.60
C PHE A 194 8.53 12.96 5.38
N CYS A 195 7.35 12.83 4.79
CA CYS A 195 6.93 13.70 3.68
C CYS A 195 6.84 15.18 4.09
N MET A 196 6.35 15.48 5.30
CA MET A 196 6.15 16.85 5.77
C MET A 196 7.41 17.46 6.38
N CYS A 197 8.21 16.66 7.11
CA CYS A 197 9.26 17.16 8.00
C CYS A 197 10.70 16.85 7.53
N SER A 198 10.91 15.94 6.57
CA SER A 198 12.27 15.66 6.10
C SER A 198 12.85 16.84 5.33
N ARG A 199 14.09 17.20 5.64
CA ARG A 199 14.89 18.19 4.92
C ARG A 199 15.05 17.79 3.46
N TYR A 200 15.25 16.51 3.14
CA TYR A 200 15.30 16.04 1.76
C TYR A 200 14.02 16.40 0.99
N MET A 201 12.86 16.11 1.58
CA MET A 201 11.56 16.42 0.98
C MET A 201 11.30 17.92 0.86
N ILE A 202 11.70 18.71 1.86
CA ILE A 202 11.56 20.16 1.84
C ILE A 202 12.46 20.77 0.76
N GLN A 203 13.75 20.40 0.72
CA GLN A 203 14.70 20.92 -0.28
C GLN A 203 14.25 20.60 -1.71
N ARG A 204 13.81 19.37 -1.96
CA ARG A 204 13.28 18.98 -3.28
C ARG A 204 12.01 19.75 -3.65
N SER A 205 11.24 20.27 -2.70
CA SER A 205 10.03 21.07 -2.98
C SER A 205 10.34 22.51 -3.39
N LEU A 206 11.56 22.97 -3.13
CA LEU A 206 12.01 24.34 -3.37
C LEU A 206 12.90 24.48 -4.61
N VAL A 207 13.08 23.40 -5.39
CA VAL A 207 13.89 23.38 -6.62
C VAL A 207 13.02 22.97 -7.78
N LEU A 208 12.84 23.81 -8.82
CA LEU A 208 11.94 23.47 -9.94
C LEU A 208 12.28 22.11 -10.56
N SER A 209 11.35 21.17 -10.46
CA SER A 209 11.51 19.81 -10.96
C SER A 209 10.16 19.18 -11.28
N PRO A 210 10.07 18.39 -12.37
CA PRO A 210 8.88 17.59 -12.70
C PRO A 210 8.55 16.52 -11.64
N GLY A 211 9.49 16.16 -10.76
CA GLY A 211 9.33 15.09 -9.78
C GLY A 211 8.13 15.28 -8.84
N MET A 212 7.80 16.52 -8.44
CA MET A 212 6.67 16.78 -7.54
C MET A 212 5.32 16.59 -8.22
N LEU A 213 5.22 17.01 -9.49
CA LEU A 213 4.03 16.73 -10.31
C LEU A 213 3.87 15.23 -10.51
N TYR A 214 4.95 14.56 -10.86
CA TYR A 214 4.93 13.12 -11.08
C TYR A 214 4.57 12.34 -9.82
N PHE A 215 5.07 12.75 -8.66
CA PHE A 215 4.69 12.19 -7.37
C PHE A 215 3.19 12.33 -7.10
N LEU A 216 2.59 13.49 -7.40
CA LEU A 216 1.14 13.67 -7.29
C LEU A 216 0.38 12.72 -8.21
N LEU A 217 0.78 12.62 -9.48
CA LEU A 217 0.15 11.73 -10.45
C LEU A 217 0.23 10.26 -10.02
N LEU A 218 1.40 9.83 -9.54
CA LEU A 218 1.60 8.48 -9.04
C LEU A 218 0.78 8.20 -7.78
N ALA A 219 0.65 9.17 -6.87
CA ALA A 219 -0.18 9.04 -5.66
C ALA A 219 -1.67 8.92 -6.00
N ILE A 220 -2.18 9.75 -6.92
CA ILE A 220 -3.55 9.67 -7.42
C ILE A 220 -3.79 8.32 -8.08
N ALA A 221 -2.90 7.89 -8.97
CA ALA A 221 -2.98 6.61 -9.64
C ALA A 221 -2.97 5.43 -8.64
N ALA A 222 -2.13 5.47 -7.60
CA ALA A 222 -2.13 4.47 -6.54
C ALA A 222 -3.48 4.41 -5.80
N VAL A 223 -4.09 5.55 -5.48
CA VAL A 223 -5.44 5.59 -4.87
C VAL A 223 -6.49 4.99 -5.82
N LEU A 224 -6.45 5.31 -7.11
CA LEU A 224 -7.36 4.74 -8.12
C LEU A 224 -7.22 3.21 -8.21
N VAL A 225 -5.98 2.70 -8.23
CA VAL A 225 -5.70 1.26 -8.22
C VAL A 225 -6.28 0.60 -6.98
N LEU A 226 -6.09 1.22 -5.81
CA LEU A 226 -6.62 0.71 -4.54
C LEU A 226 -8.14 0.75 -4.48
N TRP A 227 -8.78 1.76 -5.06
CA TRP A 227 -10.22 1.88 -5.13
C TRP A 227 -10.82 0.80 -6.05
N SER A 228 -10.22 0.60 -7.22
CA SER A 228 -10.69 -0.35 -8.22
C SER A 228 -10.48 -1.82 -7.81
N SER A 229 -9.44 -2.11 -7.01
CA SER A 229 -9.09 -3.49 -6.62
C SER A 229 -10.12 -4.19 -5.71
N GLY A 230 -11.00 -3.44 -5.02
CA GLY A 230 -12.08 -4.00 -4.19
C GLY A 230 -11.66 -5.08 -3.18
N SER A 231 -12.64 -5.83 -2.65
CA SER A 231 -12.41 -6.99 -1.77
C SER A 231 -12.38 -8.33 -2.53
N LYS A 232 -12.87 -8.34 -3.77
CA LYS A 232 -12.91 -9.52 -4.66
C LYS A 232 -12.19 -9.18 -5.96
N LEU A 233 -11.45 -10.16 -6.48
CA LEU A 233 -10.72 -10.03 -7.74
C LEU A 233 -11.70 -9.90 -8.91
N ARG A 234 -11.76 -8.73 -9.55
CA ARG A 234 -12.57 -8.46 -10.74
C ARG A 234 -11.65 -8.29 -11.95
N LEU A 235 -11.82 -9.13 -12.97
CA LEU A 235 -11.06 -9.04 -14.22
C LEU A 235 -11.15 -7.66 -14.92
N PRO A 236 -12.34 -7.02 -15.07
CA PRO A 236 -12.39 -5.70 -15.71
C PRO A 236 -11.66 -4.63 -14.90
N ALA A 237 -11.62 -4.73 -13.56
CA ALA A 237 -10.85 -3.81 -12.74
C ALA A 237 -9.33 -3.93 -13.03
N MET A 238 -8.84 -5.12 -13.34
CA MET A 238 -7.43 -5.34 -13.69
C MET A 238 -7.07 -4.74 -15.04
N VAL A 239 -7.99 -4.74 -16.01
CA VAL A 239 -7.81 -4.01 -17.27
C VAL A 239 -7.62 -2.53 -16.99
N PHE A 240 -8.52 -1.94 -16.19
CA PHE A 240 -8.46 -0.53 -15.79
C PHE A 240 -7.17 -0.18 -15.04
N ILE A 241 -6.75 -1.03 -14.09
CA ILE A 241 -5.49 -0.85 -13.35
C ILE A 241 -4.29 -0.83 -14.30
N GLY A 242 -4.24 -1.74 -15.28
CA GLY A 242 -3.17 -1.75 -16.27
C GLY A 242 -3.19 -0.52 -17.18
N LEU A 243 -4.35 -0.01 -17.57
CA LEU A 243 -4.46 1.25 -18.33
C LEU A 243 -3.98 2.47 -17.51
N VAL A 244 -4.34 2.55 -16.23
CA VAL A 244 -3.83 3.59 -15.33
C VAL A 244 -2.31 3.50 -15.19
N ALA A 245 -1.77 2.30 -15.04
CA ALA A 245 -0.33 2.07 -15.02
C ALA A 245 0.34 2.47 -16.35
N ALA A 246 -0.30 2.21 -17.50
CA ALA A 246 0.20 2.62 -18.81
C ALA A 246 0.34 4.14 -18.94
N VAL A 247 -0.65 4.90 -18.47
CA VAL A 247 -0.60 6.37 -18.45
C VAL A 247 0.58 6.85 -17.60
N CYS A 248 0.76 6.30 -16.40
CA CYS A 248 1.90 6.66 -15.56
C CYS A 248 3.24 6.24 -16.18
N CYS A 249 3.34 5.04 -16.78
CA CYS A 249 4.55 4.57 -17.47
C CYS A 249 4.91 5.46 -18.66
N TYR A 250 3.91 5.88 -19.45
CA TYR A 250 4.14 6.80 -20.55
C TYR A 250 4.72 8.13 -20.06
N MET A 251 4.22 8.63 -18.93
CA MET A 251 4.71 9.85 -18.30
C MET A 251 6.15 9.71 -17.77
N ASP A 252 6.43 8.63 -17.04
CA ASP A 252 7.78 8.23 -16.65
C ASP A 252 7.87 6.73 -16.30
N ILE A 253 9.06 6.13 -16.45
CA ILE A 253 9.31 4.71 -16.16
C ILE A 253 8.97 4.29 -14.72
N GLY A 254 8.94 5.24 -13.77
CA GLY A 254 8.47 5.00 -12.40
C GLY A 254 7.04 4.43 -12.32
N GLY A 255 6.24 4.53 -13.39
CA GLY A 255 4.87 4.02 -13.45
C GLY A 255 4.81 2.50 -13.30
N VAL A 256 5.91 1.80 -13.58
CA VAL A 256 6.07 0.36 -13.35
C VAL A 256 5.82 -0.01 -11.87
N LEU A 257 6.03 0.91 -10.92
CA LEU A 257 5.69 0.69 -9.51
C LEU A 257 4.19 0.41 -9.29
N LEU A 258 3.31 0.92 -10.15
CA LEU A 258 1.87 0.59 -10.08
C LEU A 258 1.58 -0.84 -10.52
N LEU A 259 2.37 -1.39 -11.44
CA LEU A 259 2.27 -2.82 -11.81
C LEU A 259 2.76 -3.71 -10.67
N VAL A 260 3.81 -3.29 -9.96
CA VAL A 260 4.27 -3.96 -8.74
C VAL A 260 3.18 -3.89 -7.67
N LEU A 261 2.53 -2.74 -7.48
CA LEU A 261 1.39 -2.57 -6.57
C LEU A 261 0.20 -3.46 -6.97
N ALA A 262 -0.13 -3.53 -8.26
CA ALA A 262 -1.20 -4.39 -8.78
C ALA A 262 -0.92 -5.87 -8.50
N ALA A 263 0.30 -6.33 -8.81
CA ALA A 263 0.75 -7.69 -8.48
C ALA A 263 0.64 -7.94 -6.97
N ALA A 264 1.10 -6.98 -6.18
CA ALA A 264 0.98 -6.96 -4.73
C ALA A 264 -0.46 -7.27 -4.29
N LEU A 265 -1.43 -6.51 -4.80
CA LEU A 265 -2.85 -6.64 -4.44
C LEU A 265 -3.45 -7.98 -4.90
N VAL A 266 -3.18 -8.43 -6.13
CA VAL A 266 -3.69 -9.68 -6.71
C VAL A 266 -3.29 -10.91 -5.91
N PHE A 267 -2.05 -10.95 -5.43
CA PHE A 267 -1.49 -12.09 -4.70
C PHE A 267 -1.62 -11.96 -3.18
N SER A 268 -2.08 -10.81 -2.68
CA SER A 268 -2.35 -10.62 -1.25
C SER A 268 -3.46 -11.54 -0.74
N GLN A 269 -3.46 -11.81 0.57
CA GLN A 269 -4.53 -12.57 1.22
C GLN A 269 -5.89 -11.84 1.17
N GLN A 270 -5.92 -10.54 0.85
CA GLN A 270 -7.16 -9.79 0.65
C GLN A 270 -7.92 -10.24 -0.59
N ALA A 271 -7.26 -10.88 -1.57
CA ALA A 271 -7.90 -11.41 -2.78
C ALA A 271 -8.71 -12.71 -2.56
N GLY A 272 -8.93 -13.14 -1.31
CA GLY A 272 -9.76 -14.30 -0.95
C GLY A 272 -9.20 -15.66 -1.39
N LYS A 273 -9.96 -16.74 -1.15
CA LYS A 273 -9.66 -18.12 -1.64
C LYS A 273 -9.95 -18.23 -3.15
N THR A 274 -9.24 -17.45 -3.96
CA THR A 274 -9.36 -17.48 -5.42
C THR A 274 -8.32 -18.45 -5.99
N ALA A 275 -8.72 -19.33 -6.92
CA ALA A 275 -7.82 -20.30 -7.55
C ALA A 275 -6.59 -19.61 -8.19
N GLY A 276 -5.41 -20.23 -8.07
CA GLY A 276 -4.15 -19.66 -8.57
C GLY A 276 -4.19 -19.28 -10.05
N VAL A 277 -4.88 -20.07 -10.87
CA VAL A 277 -5.05 -19.82 -12.32
C VAL A 277 -5.76 -18.48 -12.58
N LYS A 278 -6.80 -18.15 -11.80
CA LYS A 278 -7.53 -16.88 -11.95
C LYS A 278 -6.67 -15.68 -11.55
N ARG A 279 -5.78 -15.84 -10.56
CA ARG A 279 -4.83 -14.78 -10.16
C ARG A 279 -3.80 -14.53 -11.25
N LEU A 280 -3.27 -15.60 -11.85
CA LEU A 280 -2.33 -15.50 -12.96
C LEU A 280 -2.99 -14.87 -14.18
N ALA A 281 -4.22 -15.26 -14.52
CA ALA A 281 -4.98 -14.66 -15.61
C ALA A 281 -5.26 -13.17 -15.38
N ALA A 282 -5.63 -12.78 -14.15
CA ALA A 282 -5.84 -11.40 -13.78
C ALA A 282 -4.57 -10.54 -13.90
N MET A 283 -3.42 -11.07 -13.48
CA MET A 283 -2.13 -10.40 -13.63
C MET A 283 -1.74 -10.29 -15.11
N GLY A 284 -1.90 -11.38 -15.88
CA GLY A 284 -1.65 -11.37 -17.33
C GLY A 284 -2.51 -10.36 -18.07
N LEU A 285 -3.79 -10.23 -17.69
CA LEU A 285 -4.70 -9.25 -18.25
C LEU A 285 -4.29 -7.81 -17.91
N CYS A 286 -3.83 -7.55 -16.68
CA CYS A 286 -3.30 -6.25 -16.25
C CYS A 286 -2.04 -5.86 -17.04
N LEU A 287 -1.11 -6.81 -17.23
CA LEU A 287 0.09 -6.57 -18.02
C LEU A 287 -0.24 -6.33 -19.49
N LEU A 288 -1.16 -7.12 -20.06
CA LEU A 288 -1.60 -6.95 -21.44
C LEU A 288 -2.27 -5.59 -21.64
N SER A 289 -3.15 -5.17 -20.73
CA SER A 289 -3.80 -3.87 -20.83
C SER A 289 -2.81 -2.72 -20.62
N ALA A 290 -1.77 -2.89 -19.81
CA ALA A 290 -0.71 -1.90 -19.67
C ALA A 290 0.10 -1.72 -20.97
N VAL A 291 0.47 -2.83 -21.63
CA VAL A 291 1.17 -2.78 -22.92
C VAL A 291 0.27 -2.17 -24.01
N CYS A 292 -0.97 -2.64 -24.13
CA CYS A 292 -1.93 -2.08 -25.10
C CYS A 292 -2.20 -0.59 -24.85
N GLY A 293 -2.33 -0.17 -23.59
CA GLY A 293 -2.51 1.23 -23.22
C GLY A 293 -1.30 2.10 -23.60
N LEU A 294 -0.08 1.60 -23.40
CA LEU A 294 1.13 2.32 -23.73
C LEU A 294 1.32 2.46 -25.26
N LEU A 295 1.03 1.40 -26.01
CA LEU A 295 1.00 1.45 -27.48
C LEU A 295 -0.06 2.43 -28.00
N PHE A 296 -1.24 2.46 -27.38
CA PHE A 296 -2.28 3.42 -27.71
C PHE A 296 -1.83 4.86 -27.45
N LEU A 297 -1.15 5.13 -26.33
CA LEU A 297 -0.62 6.46 -26.02
C LEU A 297 0.45 6.92 -27.02
N PHE A 298 1.34 6.04 -27.45
CA PHE A 298 2.29 6.34 -28.54
C PHE A 298 1.57 6.64 -29.87
N GLY A 299 0.50 5.91 -30.18
CA GLY A 299 -0.34 6.17 -31.34
C GLY A 299 -1.04 7.53 -31.27
N ALA A 300 -1.58 7.88 -30.11
CA ALA A 300 -2.24 9.15 -29.86
C ALA A 300 -1.24 10.33 -29.97
N ASP A 301 -0.06 10.22 -29.37
CA ASP A 301 0.98 11.26 -29.49
C ASP A 301 1.48 11.41 -30.94
N ALA A 302 1.72 10.30 -31.63
CA ALA A 302 2.08 10.31 -33.05
C ALA A 302 1.02 11.03 -33.91
N PHE A 303 -0.27 10.78 -33.65
CA PHE A 303 -1.38 11.42 -34.34
C PHE A 303 -1.46 12.93 -34.04
N LEU A 304 -1.39 13.32 -32.77
CA LEU A 304 -1.48 14.73 -32.35
C LEU A 304 -0.29 15.56 -32.81
N THR A 305 0.90 14.97 -32.81
CA THR A 305 2.14 15.66 -33.17
C THR A 305 2.46 15.53 -34.67
N GLY A 306 1.73 14.71 -35.43
CA GLY A 306 1.99 14.43 -36.85
C GLY A 306 3.31 13.67 -37.10
N LYS A 307 3.88 13.04 -36.07
CA LYS A 307 5.13 12.26 -36.14
C LYS A 307 4.82 10.80 -36.43
N ASN A 308 5.77 10.07 -37.02
CA ASN A 308 5.63 8.63 -37.21
C ASN A 308 5.61 7.90 -35.86
N PHE A 309 4.70 6.95 -35.69
CA PHE A 309 4.58 6.10 -34.49
C PHE A 309 5.92 5.53 -34.02
N TRP A 310 6.68 4.91 -34.93
CA TRP A 310 7.97 4.31 -34.61
C TRP A 310 9.02 5.32 -34.14
N LYS A 311 8.93 6.58 -34.55
CA LYS A 311 9.84 7.64 -34.07
C LYS A 311 9.52 8.01 -32.63
N VAL A 312 8.23 8.12 -32.28
CA VAL A 312 7.79 8.44 -30.91
C VAL A 312 8.17 7.30 -29.96
N ALA A 313 7.78 6.07 -30.31
CA ALA A 313 8.10 4.89 -29.51
C ALA A 313 9.61 4.66 -29.39
N GLY A 314 10.36 4.85 -30.49
CA GLY A 314 11.82 4.75 -30.50
C GLY A 314 12.50 5.77 -29.60
N ALA A 315 12.08 7.04 -29.67
CA ALA A 315 12.63 8.10 -28.82
C ALA A 315 12.33 7.87 -27.34
N TRP A 316 11.13 7.40 -27.00
CA TRP A 316 10.79 7.05 -25.62
C TRP A 316 11.63 5.88 -25.12
N LEU A 317 11.84 4.84 -25.93
CA LEU A 317 12.66 3.68 -25.53
C LEU A 317 14.15 4.04 -25.41
N GLU A 318 14.64 4.91 -26.30
CA GLU A 318 16.01 5.42 -26.27
C GLU A 318 16.29 6.23 -25.00
N LEU A 319 15.30 7.00 -24.53
CA LEU A 319 15.39 7.78 -23.30
C LEU A 319 15.61 6.91 -22.05
N TYR A 320 15.05 5.71 -22.01
CA TYR A 320 15.17 4.76 -20.88
C TYR A 320 16.15 3.61 -21.18
N ARG A 321 17.05 3.80 -22.15
CA ARG A 321 18.05 2.81 -22.49
C ARG A 321 19.06 2.68 -21.33
N PRO A 322 19.34 1.46 -20.86
CA PRO A 322 20.26 1.27 -19.73
C PRO A 322 21.67 1.72 -20.10
N GLU A 323 22.25 2.62 -19.30
CA GLU A 323 23.61 3.14 -19.49
C GLU A 323 24.72 2.16 -19.03
N GLY A 324 24.33 1.01 -18.48
CA GLY A 324 25.22 -0.01 -17.92
C GLY A 324 25.12 -0.09 -16.40
N PHE A 325 25.79 -1.09 -15.81
CA PHE A 325 25.79 -1.27 -14.37
C PHE A 325 26.73 -0.26 -13.70
N ARG A 326 26.17 0.67 -12.94
CA ARG A 326 26.91 1.62 -12.09
C ARG A 326 26.40 1.47 -10.67
N LEU A 327 27.31 1.25 -9.72
CA LEU A 327 26.95 1.43 -8.32
C LEU A 327 26.73 2.93 -8.12
N PRO A 328 25.55 3.36 -7.65
CA PRO A 328 25.34 4.75 -7.29
C PRO A 328 26.29 5.11 -6.13
N TYR A 329 27.47 5.60 -6.49
CA TYR A 329 28.32 6.36 -5.60
C TYR A 329 27.58 7.66 -5.36
N VAL A 330 27.46 8.09 -4.10
CA VAL A 330 26.63 9.22 -3.66
C VAL A 330 25.17 8.82 -3.37
N LEU A 331 24.95 8.31 -2.15
CA LEU A 331 23.82 8.82 -1.38
C LEU A 331 24.05 10.34 -1.38
N GLU A 332 23.28 11.07 -2.18
CA GLU A 332 23.33 12.54 -2.25
C GLU A 332 23.63 13.04 -0.85
N ASN A 333 24.76 13.77 -0.68
CA ASN A 333 25.19 14.37 0.58
C ASN A 333 24.17 15.45 1.00
N ALA A 334 22.90 15.07 1.15
CA ALA A 334 21.91 15.80 1.89
C ALA A 334 22.41 15.71 3.33
N GLY A 335 23.00 16.80 3.82
CA GLY A 335 23.61 16.95 5.14
C GLY A 335 22.65 16.65 6.30
N ALA A 336 22.29 15.39 6.46
CA ALA A 336 21.43 14.84 7.49
C ALA A 336 21.70 13.34 7.62
N SER A 337 22.93 12.98 8.01
CA SER A 337 23.25 11.66 8.57
C SER A 337 22.18 11.21 9.60
N TRP A 338 21.62 12.18 10.33
CA TRP A 338 20.48 12.03 11.23
C TRP A 338 19.18 11.57 10.56
N GLU A 339 18.83 12.08 9.37
CA GLU A 339 17.62 11.63 8.67
C GLU A 339 17.76 10.19 8.21
N GLY A 340 18.89 9.84 7.60
CA GLY A 340 19.22 8.47 7.27
C GLY A 340 19.13 7.57 8.50
N LEU A 341 19.72 7.99 9.62
CA LEU A 341 19.70 7.24 10.87
C LEU A 341 18.27 7.04 11.39
N THR A 342 17.41 8.05 11.30
CA THR A 342 16.00 7.92 11.72
C THR A 342 15.22 6.96 10.83
N VAL A 343 15.36 7.05 9.50
CA VAL A 343 14.65 6.17 8.55
C VAL A 343 15.10 4.72 8.73
N PHE A 344 16.42 4.46 8.65
CA PHE A 344 16.96 3.11 8.80
C PHE A 344 16.82 2.57 10.23
N GLY A 345 16.82 3.46 11.22
CA GLY A 345 16.54 3.13 12.61
C GLY A 345 15.11 2.61 12.82
N LEU A 346 14.12 3.29 12.24
CA LEU A 346 12.73 2.82 12.24
C LEU A 346 12.54 1.54 11.40
N MET A 347 13.30 1.38 10.31
CA MET A 347 13.33 0.13 9.54
C MET A 347 13.87 -1.05 10.37
N ALA A 348 14.76 -0.83 11.33
CA ALA A 348 15.29 -1.90 12.19
C ALA A 348 14.18 -2.62 12.98
N PHE A 349 13.06 -1.96 13.29
CA PHE A 349 11.89 -2.60 13.92
C PHE A 349 11.34 -3.75 13.05
N GLY A 350 11.41 -3.63 11.73
CA GLY A 350 10.93 -4.64 10.78
C GLY A 350 11.73 -5.94 10.82
N ILE A 351 12.99 -5.89 11.27
CA ILE A 351 13.84 -7.09 11.43
C ILE A 351 13.18 -8.05 12.43
N PHE A 352 12.73 -7.52 13.56
CA PHE A 352 12.03 -8.28 14.59
C PHE A 352 10.53 -8.45 14.27
N GLY A 353 9.91 -7.43 13.66
CA GLY A 353 8.52 -7.46 13.23
C GLY A 353 8.18 -8.62 12.31
N PHE A 354 9.11 -9.01 11.43
CA PHE A 354 8.95 -10.21 10.61
C PHE A 354 8.66 -11.46 11.45
N TRP A 355 9.31 -11.67 12.58
CA TRP A 355 9.12 -12.88 13.40
C TRP A 355 7.84 -12.86 14.24
N TYR A 356 7.17 -11.71 14.32
CA TYR A 356 5.98 -11.52 15.14
C TYR A 356 4.76 -12.31 14.63
N ASP A 357 4.53 -12.34 13.32
CA ASP A 357 3.45 -13.12 12.69
C ASP A 357 4.05 -14.31 11.91
N ARG A 358 3.93 -15.53 12.44
CA ARG A 358 4.49 -16.74 11.79
C ARG A 358 3.81 -17.10 10.48
N LYS A 359 2.58 -16.62 10.22
CA LYS A 359 1.79 -17.01 9.04
C LYS A 359 1.78 -15.92 7.97
N ARG A 360 1.97 -14.64 8.33
CA ARG A 360 1.83 -13.51 7.40
C ARG A 360 3.08 -12.66 7.23
N ASP A 361 3.28 -12.18 6.01
CA ASP A 361 4.33 -11.22 5.64
C ASP A 361 3.70 -9.94 5.09
N ARG A 362 4.04 -8.78 5.66
CA ARG A 362 3.61 -7.48 5.14
C ARG A 362 4.78 -6.67 4.56
N HIS A 363 6.03 -7.12 4.70
CA HIS A 363 7.21 -6.42 4.20
C HIS A 363 7.52 -6.76 2.74
N LEU A 364 7.20 -7.99 2.31
CA LEU A 364 7.50 -8.51 0.99
C LEU A 364 7.26 -7.51 -0.18
N PRO A 365 6.06 -6.94 -0.36
CA PRO A 365 5.79 -6.10 -1.53
C PRO A 365 6.62 -4.82 -1.53
N TYR A 366 6.84 -4.22 -0.36
CA TYR A 366 7.59 -2.97 -0.23
C TYR A 366 9.09 -3.20 -0.39
N ALA A 367 9.62 -4.30 0.18
CA ALA A 367 11.01 -4.69 0.01
C ALA A 367 11.31 -5.06 -1.46
N ALA A 368 10.38 -5.75 -2.13
CA ALA A 368 10.51 -6.08 -3.55
C ALA A 368 10.49 -4.83 -4.42
N ALA A 369 9.58 -3.88 -4.16
CA ALA A 369 9.53 -2.60 -4.86
C ALA A 369 10.83 -1.79 -4.64
N ALA A 370 11.36 -1.74 -3.42
CA ALA A 370 12.64 -1.08 -3.15
C ALA A 370 13.80 -1.74 -3.91
N CYS A 371 13.84 -3.09 -3.98
CA CYS A 371 14.85 -3.80 -4.77
C CYS A 371 14.74 -3.50 -6.27
N ILE A 372 13.52 -3.41 -6.82
CA ILE A 372 13.30 -3.04 -8.22
C ILE A 372 13.83 -1.63 -8.51
N ILE A 373 13.58 -0.66 -7.60
CA ILE A 373 14.11 0.70 -7.74
C ILE A 373 15.64 0.70 -7.66
N ILE A 374 16.23 0.01 -6.68
CA ILE A 374 17.70 -0.10 -6.54
C ILE A 374 18.31 -0.69 -7.81
N MET A 375 17.72 -1.76 -8.35
CA MET A 375 18.16 -2.35 -9.61
C MET A 375 18.03 -1.36 -10.78
N GLY A 376 16.93 -0.61 -10.86
CA GLY A 376 16.73 0.43 -11.88
C GLY A 376 17.76 1.56 -11.79
N CYS A 377 18.10 2.00 -10.58
CA CYS A 377 19.18 2.96 -10.34
C CYS A 377 20.54 2.39 -10.77
N CYS A 378 20.84 1.14 -10.39
CA CYS A 378 22.11 0.50 -10.74
C CYS A 378 22.28 0.31 -12.25
N LEU A 379 21.19 0.12 -13.00
CA LEU A 379 21.21 -0.03 -14.46
C LEU A 379 21.19 1.31 -15.21
N GLY A 380 21.07 2.44 -14.50
CA GLY A 380 20.97 3.77 -15.12
C GLY A 380 19.69 3.94 -15.94
N ILE A 381 18.58 3.33 -15.53
CA ILE A 381 17.30 3.43 -16.25
C ILE A 381 16.60 4.77 -15.96
N TYR A 382 16.81 5.34 -14.77
CA TYR A 382 16.19 6.60 -14.39
C TYR A 382 16.91 7.78 -15.07
N THR A 383 16.11 8.72 -15.57
CA THR A 383 16.62 9.97 -16.18
C THR A 383 17.13 10.94 -15.12
N GLU A 384 18.05 11.84 -15.49
CA GLU A 384 18.59 12.89 -14.60
C GLU A 384 17.48 13.77 -13.98
N GLU A 385 16.40 14.01 -14.73
CA GLU A 385 15.29 14.86 -14.31
C GLU A 385 14.40 14.23 -13.22
N LEU A 386 14.33 12.89 -13.21
CA LEU A 386 13.60 12.09 -12.21
C LEU A 386 14.49 10.96 -11.68
N PRO A 387 15.44 11.28 -10.78
CA PRO A 387 16.33 10.28 -10.24
C PRO A 387 15.56 9.31 -9.34
N GLY A 388 15.85 8.01 -9.48
CA GLY A 388 15.19 6.94 -8.71
C GLY A 388 15.39 7.05 -7.19
N PHE A 389 16.36 7.83 -6.72
CA PHE A 389 16.59 8.08 -5.28
C PHE A 389 15.38 8.70 -4.58
N TYR A 390 14.62 9.56 -5.25
CA TYR A 390 13.41 10.15 -4.66
C TYR A 390 12.35 9.07 -4.37
N ALA A 391 12.10 8.20 -5.36
CA ALA A 391 11.19 7.07 -5.19
C ALA A 391 11.71 6.09 -4.13
N LEU A 392 13.02 5.83 -4.10
CA LEU A 392 13.65 4.97 -3.11
C LEU A 392 13.50 5.52 -1.68
N TYR A 393 13.68 6.84 -1.50
CA TYR A 393 13.49 7.51 -0.22
C TYR A 393 12.05 7.33 0.30
N LEU A 394 11.05 7.57 -0.57
CA LEU A 394 9.64 7.35 -0.22
C LEU A 394 9.35 5.87 0.11
N MET A 395 9.96 4.93 -0.62
CA MET A 395 9.83 3.50 -0.33
C MET A 395 10.46 3.13 1.02
N PHE A 396 11.60 3.70 1.40
CA PHE A 396 12.20 3.50 2.72
C PHE A 396 11.37 4.15 3.83
N ALA A 397 10.81 5.34 3.63
CA ALA A 397 9.87 5.95 4.57
C ALA A 397 8.60 5.10 4.75
N MET A 398 8.11 4.43 3.69
CA MET A 398 7.03 3.44 3.80
C MET A 398 7.46 2.18 4.55
N LEU A 399 8.65 1.64 4.27
CA LEU A 399 9.19 0.47 4.98
C LEU A 399 9.39 0.75 6.48
N ALA A 400 9.87 1.94 6.84
CA ALA A 400 9.94 2.42 8.23
C ALA A 400 8.56 2.45 8.89
N GLY A 401 7.55 2.98 8.20
CA GLY A 401 6.17 3.01 8.69
C GLY A 401 5.56 1.61 8.86
N VAL A 402 5.74 0.72 7.87
CA VAL A 402 5.26 -0.66 7.92
C VAL A 402 5.93 -1.46 9.05
N SER A 403 7.21 -1.18 9.31
CA SER A 403 7.97 -1.77 10.42
C SER A 403 7.37 -1.40 11.77
N MET A 404 7.09 -0.11 11.98
CA MET A 404 6.47 0.37 13.21
C MET A 404 5.05 -0.15 13.40
N GLU A 405 4.23 -0.14 12.34
CA GLU A 405 2.85 -0.64 12.36
C GLU A 405 2.79 -2.11 12.81
N GLN A 406 3.69 -2.96 12.35
CA GLN A 406 3.71 -4.38 12.73
C GLN A 406 4.03 -4.60 14.21
N CYS A 407 4.95 -3.80 14.77
CA CYS A 407 5.30 -3.90 16.19
C CYS A 407 4.22 -3.34 17.10
N ILE A 408 3.48 -2.32 16.65
CA ILE A 408 2.49 -1.62 17.48
C ILE A 408 1.10 -2.28 17.39
N CYS A 409 0.63 -2.59 16.18
CA CYS A 409 -0.74 -3.02 15.90
C CYS A 409 -0.84 -4.53 15.65
N ARG A 410 -1.21 -5.29 16.68
CA ARG A 410 -1.60 -6.71 16.55
C ARG A 410 -2.94 -6.77 15.79
N LYS A 411 -2.98 -7.46 14.64
CA LYS A 411 -4.25 -7.94 14.07
C LYS A 411 -4.38 -9.39 14.51
N GLU A 412 -5.44 -9.71 15.22
CA GLU A 412 -5.63 -11.02 15.86
C GLU A 412 -5.38 -12.19 14.89
N LEU A 413 -4.67 -13.21 15.41
CA LEU A 413 -4.97 -14.57 15.01
C LEU A 413 -6.25 -14.98 15.75
N PRO A 414 -7.20 -15.69 15.12
CA PRO A 414 -8.18 -16.44 15.88
C PRO A 414 -7.42 -17.36 16.83
N ALA A 415 -7.85 -17.40 18.09
CA ALA A 415 -7.28 -18.23 19.13
C ALA A 415 -7.37 -19.72 18.75
N GLU A 416 -6.36 -20.22 18.04
CA GLU A 416 -6.03 -21.64 18.07
C GLU A 416 -5.31 -21.88 19.40
N THR A 417 -6.11 -22.32 20.38
CA THR A 417 -5.75 -23.25 21.48
C THR A 417 -4.32 -23.12 22.00
N LEU A 418 -4.12 -22.19 22.92
CA LEU A 418 -3.17 -22.42 24.01
C LEU A 418 -3.90 -23.30 25.03
N ASP A 419 -3.70 -24.62 24.91
CA ASP A 419 -3.98 -25.57 26.00
C ASP A 419 -3.03 -25.24 27.16
N TYR A 420 -3.49 -24.39 28.07
CA TYR A 420 -3.06 -24.44 29.45
C TYR A 420 -4.16 -25.18 30.22
N PRO A 421 -3.83 -26.22 31.01
CA PRO A 421 -4.81 -26.80 31.92
C PRO A 421 -5.15 -25.74 32.96
N ALA A 422 -6.34 -25.15 32.83
CA ALA A 422 -6.88 -24.27 33.85
C ALA A 422 -7.17 -25.13 35.09
N GLU A 423 -6.49 -24.78 36.18
CA GLU A 423 -6.86 -25.21 37.53
C GLU A 423 -8.34 -24.83 37.79
N ASN A 424 -9.06 -25.81 38.34
CA ASN A 424 -10.43 -25.80 38.87
C ASN A 424 -11.16 -24.45 38.93
N PRO A 425 -12.35 -24.36 38.32
CA PRO A 425 -13.40 -23.45 38.75
C PRO A 425 -14.47 -24.22 39.52
N GLU A 426 -14.46 -24.12 40.85
CA GLU A 426 -15.66 -24.31 41.66
C GLU A 426 -16.39 -22.96 41.79
N GLU A 427 -17.70 -23.01 41.50
CA GLU A 427 -18.77 -22.08 41.88
C GLU A 427 -18.67 -20.65 41.33
N THR A 428 -19.62 -20.13 40.55
CA THR A 428 -21.00 -19.87 41.01
C THR A 428 -21.89 -19.47 39.82
N THR A 429 -23.16 -19.86 39.95
CA THR A 429 -24.38 -19.64 39.17
C THR A 429 -24.72 -18.24 38.64
N GLN A 430 -25.60 -18.25 37.63
CA GLN A 430 -26.70 -17.33 37.27
C GLN A 430 -26.57 -16.42 36.02
N ASP A 431 -27.44 -16.76 35.05
CA ASP A 431 -28.25 -15.93 34.16
C ASP A 431 -27.60 -14.90 33.22
N SER A 432 -27.61 -15.22 31.92
CA SER A 432 -28.39 -14.45 30.93
C SER A 432 -28.29 -15.08 29.54
N SER A 433 -29.34 -15.78 29.14
CA SER A 433 -29.63 -16.15 27.75
C SER A 433 -30.52 -15.10 27.09
N LEU A 434 -30.38 -14.93 25.76
CA LEU A 434 -31.11 -14.04 24.82
C LEU A 434 -30.41 -12.67 24.68
N VAL A 435 -29.85 -12.28 23.53
CA VAL A 435 -30.53 -12.13 22.23
C VAL A 435 -29.53 -12.38 21.09
N ALA A 436 -29.74 -13.45 20.34
CA ALA A 436 -29.17 -13.65 19.00
C ALA A 436 -30.34 -14.03 18.08
N PHE A 437 -31.00 -13.02 17.52
CA PHE A 437 -31.96 -13.18 16.43
C PHE A 437 -31.91 -11.90 15.58
N ILE A 438 -31.66 -12.07 14.29
CA ILE A 438 -32.19 -11.37 13.11
C ILE A 438 -31.16 -11.56 11.98
N ALA A 439 -31.38 -12.60 11.19
CA ALA A 439 -30.98 -12.66 9.79
C ALA A 439 -32.22 -13.21 9.05
N VAL A 440 -32.91 -12.31 8.36
CA VAL A 440 -34.07 -12.59 7.49
C VAL A 440 -33.56 -13.21 6.18
N PRO A 441 -34.19 -14.27 5.64
CA PRO A 441 -33.92 -14.78 4.30
C PRO A 441 -35.04 -14.41 3.30
N GLU A 442 -34.65 -14.07 2.07
CA GLU A 442 -35.49 -13.90 0.86
C GLU A 442 -34.52 -14.02 -0.33
N GLU A 443 -34.73 -14.74 -1.44
CA GLU A 443 -35.83 -15.53 -2.01
C GLU A 443 -35.22 -16.67 -2.86
N VAL A 444 -35.99 -17.74 -3.07
CA VAL A 444 -35.73 -18.84 -4.00
C VAL A 444 -36.81 -18.77 -5.09
N GLU A 445 -36.41 -18.67 -6.35
CA GLU A 445 -37.29 -18.92 -7.51
C GLU A 445 -37.09 -20.33 -8.06
N GLU A 446 -38.19 -20.90 -8.53
CA GLU A 446 -38.48 -22.31 -8.77
C GLU A 446 -38.09 -22.87 -10.16
N ARG A 447 -38.18 -24.22 -10.22
CA ARG A 447 -38.60 -25.12 -11.33
C ARG A 447 -37.59 -25.55 -12.41
N SER A 448 -37.29 -26.85 -12.42
CA SER A 448 -37.95 -27.82 -13.34
C SER A 448 -37.40 -29.25 -13.17
N ASP A 449 -38.31 -30.21 -13.04
CA ASP A 449 -38.07 -31.66 -13.03
C ASP A 449 -37.82 -32.21 -14.44
N CYS A 450 -36.97 -33.25 -14.56
CA CYS A 450 -37.23 -34.39 -15.44
C CYS A 450 -36.34 -35.61 -15.09
N SER A 451 -36.97 -36.78 -14.95
CA SER A 451 -36.42 -38.15 -14.96
C SER A 451 -35.73 -38.48 -16.30
N THR A 452 -34.91 -39.53 -16.55
CA THR A 452 -34.89 -40.96 -16.16
C THR A 452 -33.57 -41.59 -16.69
N GLU A 453 -33.17 -42.78 -16.18
CA GLU A 453 -32.30 -43.84 -16.80
C GLU A 453 -30.78 -43.52 -17.04
N SER A 454 -29.78 -44.11 -16.37
CA SER A 454 -29.29 -45.51 -16.18
C SER A 454 -28.04 -45.84 -17.03
N GLU A 455 -27.00 -46.36 -16.35
CA GLU A 455 -25.82 -47.18 -16.78
C GLU A 455 -24.48 -46.58 -16.29
N LYS A 456 -23.92 -47.06 -15.16
CA LYS A 456 -22.96 -48.19 -14.96
C LYS A 456 -21.57 -47.97 -15.57
N GLU A 457 -20.56 -47.75 -14.71
CA GLU A 457 -19.26 -48.45 -14.78
C GLU A 457 -18.44 -48.33 -13.46
N GLU A 458 -18.36 -49.47 -12.77
CA GLU A 458 -17.30 -50.06 -11.92
C GLU A 458 -16.52 -49.21 -10.87
N GLU A 459 -16.99 -49.23 -9.62
CA GLU A 459 -16.16 -48.92 -8.43
C GLU A 459 -15.54 -50.19 -7.83
N LYS A 460 -14.21 -50.13 -7.57
CA LYS A 460 -13.42 -51.17 -6.89
C LYS A 460 -14.01 -51.51 -5.52
N ILE A 461 -14.35 -52.78 -5.31
CA ILE A 461 -14.76 -53.31 -4.01
C ILE A 461 -13.53 -53.30 -3.08
N ILE A 462 -13.46 -52.32 -2.19
CA ILE A 462 -12.53 -52.32 -1.05
C ILE A 462 -13.23 -53.08 0.08
N HIS A 463 -12.71 -54.27 0.42
CA HIS A 463 -13.19 -55.00 1.61
C HIS A 463 -12.72 -54.27 2.87
N TYR A 464 -13.65 -53.65 3.58
CA TYR A 464 -13.38 -53.06 4.89
C TYR A 464 -13.31 -54.16 5.96
N LEU A 465 -12.32 -54.06 6.85
CA LEU A 465 -12.24 -54.88 8.05
C LEU A 465 -13.37 -54.49 9.00
N GLU A 466 -14.19 -55.46 9.42
CA GLU A 466 -15.30 -55.21 10.35
C GLU A 466 -14.76 -54.78 11.72
N ASN A 467 -15.27 -53.64 12.22
CA ASN A 467 -14.88 -53.08 13.51
C ASN A 467 -15.29 -54.03 14.64
N PRO A 468 -14.35 -54.63 15.40
CA PRO A 468 -14.67 -55.61 16.43
C PRO A 468 -15.19 -54.99 17.74
N LEU A 469 -15.39 -53.67 17.80
CA LEU A 469 -15.93 -52.97 18.97
C LEU A 469 -17.44 -52.73 18.83
N PRO A 470 -18.23 -52.89 19.91
CA PRO A 470 -19.66 -52.57 19.87
C PRO A 470 -19.83 -51.08 19.56
N LEU A 471 -20.49 -50.80 18.44
CA LEU A 471 -20.80 -49.44 18.02
C LEU A 471 -21.68 -48.75 19.08
N PRO A 472 -21.49 -47.46 19.36
CA PRO A 472 -22.34 -46.71 20.28
C PRO A 472 -23.79 -46.76 19.79
N LYS A 473 -24.73 -47.12 20.68
CA LYS A 473 -26.15 -47.25 20.35
C LYS A 473 -26.67 -45.92 19.77
N LYS A 474 -27.21 -45.98 18.55
CA LYS A 474 -27.87 -44.85 17.89
C LYS A 474 -29.02 -44.35 18.79
N HIS A 475 -28.99 -43.07 19.15
CA HIS A 475 -30.02 -42.46 19.97
C HIS A 475 -31.35 -42.42 19.20
N VAL A 476 -32.31 -43.27 19.59
CA VAL A 476 -33.67 -43.24 19.06
C VAL A 476 -34.41 -42.10 19.75
N LYS A 477 -34.84 -41.09 18.99
CA LYS A 477 -35.69 -40.02 19.54
C LYS A 477 -37.01 -40.64 20.00
N ARG A 478 -37.37 -40.42 21.26
CA ARG A 478 -38.71 -40.72 21.80
C ARG A 478 -39.72 -39.80 21.10
N VAL A 479 -40.69 -40.39 20.41
CA VAL A 479 -41.87 -39.67 19.92
C VAL A 479 -42.87 -39.63 21.07
N LEU A 480 -43.36 -38.43 21.41
CA LEU A 480 -44.45 -38.22 22.36
C LEU A 480 -45.76 -38.43 21.60
N ASP A 481 -46.54 -39.44 21.99
CA ASP A 481 -47.93 -39.55 21.57
C ASP A 481 -48.79 -38.61 22.41
N TYR A 482 -49.53 -37.73 21.75
CA TYR A 482 -50.49 -36.83 22.40
C TYR A 482 -51.79 -37.58 22.67
N SER A 483 -52.36 -37.40 23.85
CA SER A 483 -53.55 -38.12 24.34
C SER A 483 -54.89 -37.62 23.76
N ILE A 484 -54.88 -36.83 22.69
CA ILE A 484 -56.09 -36.23 22.11
C ILE A 484 -56.21 -36.66 20.66
N HIS A 485 -57.18 -37.52 20.38
CA HIS A 485 -57.59 -37.87 19.03
C HIS A 485 -58.72 -36.93 18.61
N VAL A 486 -58.46 -36.06 17.64
CA VAL A 486 -59.49 -35.22 17.00
C VAL A 486 -60.26 -36.09 16.02
N SER A 487 -61.56 -36.29 16.27
CA SER A 487 -62.49 -36.92 15.32
C SER A 487 -62.82 -35.94 14.20
N GLY A 488 -62.80 -36.41 12.95
CA GLY A 488 -62.99 -35.58 11.75
C GLY A 488 -64.41 -35.05 11.51
N GLU A 489 -65.19 -34.79 12.56
CA GLU A 489 -66.54 -34.21 12.49
C GLU A 489 -66.61 -32.78 13.09
N ASP A 490 -65.48 -32.22 13.53
CA ASP A 490 -65.43 -30.83 13.98
C ASP A 490 -65.34 -29.88 12.77
N ASP A 491 -66.49 -29.39 12.30
CA ASP A 491 -66.57 -28.26 11.36
C ASP A 491 -66.13 -26.97 12.08
N PHE A 492 -64.97 -26.45 11.72
CA PHE A 492 -64.37 -25.25 12.34
C PHE A 492 -64.83 -23.93 11.71
N ASP A 493 -65.74 -23.96 10.73
CA ASP A 493 -66.23 -22.77 10.05
C ASP A 493 -67.52 -22.24 10.70
N PHE A 494 -67.50 -20.98 11.10
CA PHE A 494 -68.68 -20.28 11.62
C PHE A 494 -69.51 -19.73 10.46
N PRO A 495 -70.84 -19.99 10.37
CA PRO A 495 -71.63 -19.52 9.24
C PRO A 495 -71.83 -18.00 9.32
N VAL A 496 -71.35 -17.29 8.29
CA VAL A 496 -71.55 -15.84 8.11
C VAL A 496 -72.88 -15.61 7.38
N ALA A 497 -73.68 -14.66 7.85
CA ALA A 497 -74.97 -14.33 7.25
C ALA A 497 -74.79 -13.53 5.94
N GLU A 498 -75.62 -13.77 4.93
CA GLU A 498 -75.50 -13.20 3.56
C GLU A 498 -75.61 -11.66 3.47
N ASN A 499 -75.93 -10.96 4.57
CA ASN A 499 -76.05 -9.49 4.62
C ASN A 499 -74.96 -8.83 5.48
N ASP A 500 -73.84 -9.52 5.72
CA ASP A 500 -72.72 -8.98 6.48
C ASP A 500 -71.78 -8.17 5.56
N ASP A 501 -72.00 -6.85 5.54
CA ASP A 501 -71.23 -5.86 4.74
C ASP A 501 -69.89 -5.59 5.45
N PHE A 502 -68.92 -6.48 5.25
CA PHE A 502 -67.57 -6.37 5.81
C PHE A 502 -66.62 -5.50 4.97
N ASP A 503 -67.12 -4.42 4.36
CA ASP A 503 -66.32 -3.41 3.67
C ASP A 503 -66.62 -1.99 4.22
N VAL A 504 -65.77 -1.51 5.14
CA VAL A 504 -65.61 -0.08 5.51
C VAL A 504 -64.13 0.29 5.54
#